data_AF-A0AAW0QBU3-F1
#
_entry.id   AF-A0AAW0QBU3-F1
#
_cell.length_a   1.000
_cell.length_b   1.000
_cell.length_c   1.000
_cell.angle_alpha   90.00
_cell.angle_beta   90.00
_cell.angle_gamma   90.00
#
_symmetry.space_group_name_H-M   'P 1'
#
loop_
_entity.id
_entity.type
_entity.pdbx_description
1 polymer ?
#
loop_
_entity_poly.entity_id
_entity_poly.type
_entity_poly.pdbx_seq_one_letter_code
_entity_poly.pdbx_strand_id
1 'polypeptide(L)'
;MAAYPNGLERSQFHVRILRYDLGPLACVVYGEGDATIAPYGDFAAATPDSADIIPAPDNGSATVVVRGRLTPQKHAVELKMWNSNPRERLRAKQQMWLNRSKYLVSGYRARGATGSAAIGDPWEDVQDYMAQDDAQSALDKLLLLIPDLRAAVRASRNKQVTLVFREGPCDTVEVYKNNEQDSLVSQAMINKLWDTPRHKT
;
A
#
# COMPACT_ATOMS: atom_id res chain seq x y z
N MET A 1 18.42 10.25 -14.16
CA MET A 1 17.92 10.08 -12.78
C MET A 1 17.86 11.46 -12.15
N ALA A 2 16.72 11.87 -11.60
CA ALA A 2 16.66 13.09 -10.80
C ALA A 2 17.49 12.89 -9.52
N ALA A 3 18.33 13.86 -9.17
CA ALA A 3 19.06 13.83 -7.91
C ALA A 3 18.06 13.91 -6.75
N TYR A 4 18.29 13.16 -5.67
CA TYR A 4 17.52 13.31 -4.45
C TYR A 4 17.63 14.76 -3.94
N PRO A 5 16.55 15.33 -3.37
CA PRO A 5 16.65 16.60 -2.67
C PRO A 5 17.74 16.55 -1.59
N ASN A 6 18.50 17.64 -1.43
CA ASN A 6 19.55 17.74 -0.41
C ASN A 6 19.01 17.33 0.97
N GLY A 7 19.72 16.41 1.64
CA GLY A 7 19.35 15.86 2.94
C GLY A 7 18.51 14.58 2.90
N LEU A 8 18.11 14.09 1.72
CA LEU A 8 17.38 12.83 1.55
C LEU A 8 18.21 11.70 0.92
N GLU A 9 19.53 11.87 0.84
CA GLU A 9 20.46 10.92 0.22
C GLU A 9 20.50 9.57 0.95
N ARG A 10 20.07 9.56 2.22
CA ARG A 10 19.96 8.37 3.05
C ARG A 10 18.50 7.96 3.31
N SER A 11 17.55 8.47 2.53
CA SER A 11 16.15 8.09 2.66
C SER A 11 16.00 6.58 2.45
N GLN A 12 15.36 5.92 3.42
CA GLN A 12 15.07 4.50 3.40
C GLN A 12 13.56 4.33 3.49
N PHE A 13 13.01 3.40 2.72
CA PHE A 13 11.64 2.95 2.89
C PHE A 13 11.64 1.71 3.79
N HIS A 14 10.66 1.64 4.70
CA HIS A 14 10.48 0.46 5.53
C HIS A 14 9.31 -0.34 4.98
N VAL A 15 9.53 -1.63 4.78
CA VAL A 15 8.50 -2.54 4.26
C VAL A 15 7.90 -3.34 5.40
N ARG A 16 6.58 -3.50 5.36
CA ARG A 16 5.85 -4.44 6.19
C ARG A 16 5.14 -5.47 5.33
N ILE A 17 5.16 -6.71 5.81
CA ILE A 17 4.45 -7.83 5.22
C ILE A 17 3.51 -8.37 6.28
N LEU A 18 2.22 -8.28 6.03
CA LEU A 18 1.17 -8.73 6.93
C LEU A 18 0.47 -9.94 6.33
N ARG A 19 0.18 -10.93 7.17
CA ARG A 19 -0.67 -12.06 6.81
C ARG A 19 -1.95 -11.99 7.61
N TYR A 20 -3.08 -11.93 6.93
CA TYR A 20 -4.39 -12.00 7.57
C TYR A 20 -5.43 -12.50 6.56
N ASP A 21 -6.57 -12.95 7.08
CA ASP A 21 -7.66 -13.42 6.25
C ASP A 21 -8.55 -12.25 5.81
N LEU A 22 -8.89 -12.22 4.52
CA LEU A 22 -9.92 -11.36 3.96
C LEU A 22 -11.08 -12.27 3.56
N GLY A 23 -12.10 -12.38 4.43
CA GLY A 23 -13.15 -13.38 4.27
C GLY A 23 -12.55 -14.79 4.17
N PRO A 24 -12.84 -15.56 3.10
CA PRO A 24 -12.26 -16.90 2.89
C PRO A 24 -10.84 -16.89 2.29
N LEU A 25 -10.26 -15.72 2.02
CA LEU A 25 -8.96 -15.60 1.35
C LEU A 25 -7.84 -15.37 2.37
N ALA A 26 -6.88 -16.30 2.43
CA ALA A 26 -5.62 -16.06 3.11
C ALA A 26 -4.76 -15.09 2.30
N CYS A 27 -4.61 -13.86 2.80
CA CYS A 27 -3.93 -12.77 2.10
C CYS A 27 -2.57 -12.47 2.73
N VAL A 28 -1.62 -12.11 1.87
CA VAL A 28 -0.38 -11.45 2.27
C VAL A 28 -0.41 -10.04 1.69
N VAL A 29 -0.37 -9.04 2.56
CA VAL A 29 -0.39 -7.63 2.19
C VAL A 29 1.00 -7.05 2.42
N TYR A 30 1.57 -6.51 1.34
CA TYR A 30 2.82 -5.77 1.35
C TYR A 30 2.49 -4.28 1.36
N GLY A 31 3.12 -3.52 2.25
CA GLY A 31 2.95 -2.08 2.33
C GLY A 31 4.19 -1.38 2.89
N GLU A 32 4.33 -0.10 2.55
CA GLU A 32 5.29 0.79 3.21
C GLU A 32 4.79 1.12 4.63
N GLY A 33 5.71 1.14 5.59
CA GLY A 33 5.46 1.64 6.93
C GLY A 33 6.21 2.95 7.16
N ASP A 34 5.50 3.97 7.64
CA ASP A 34 6.10 5.30 7.81
C ASP A 34 6.91 5.41 9.11
N ALA A 35 6.31 4.97 10.23
CA ALA A 35 6.91 5.11 11.55
C ALA A 35 6.39 4.08 12.56
N THR A 36 6.96 4.14 13.76
CA THR A 36 6.56 3.34 14.92
C THR A 36 6.54 4.20 16.18
N ILE A 37 5.55 3.99 17.04
CA ILE A 37 5.48 4.63 18.36
C ILE A 37 5.67 3.56 19.45
N ALA A 38 6.62 3.77 20.36
CA ALA A 38 6.82 2.90 21.53
C ALA A 38 6.78 3.73 22.82
N PRO A 39 6.45 3.12 23.97
CA PRO A 39 6.55 3.76 25.28
C PRO A 39 7.95 4.34 25.49
N TYR A 40 8.02 5.48 26.19
CA TYR A 40 9.27 6.14 26.51
C TYR A 40 10.17 5.17 27.30
N GLY A 41 11.36 4.84 26.77
CA GLY A 41 12.31 3.89 27.36
C GLY A 41 12.60 2.64 26.52
N ASP A 42 11.68 2.22 25.64
CA ASP A 42 11.88 1.01 24.81
C ASP A 42 12.85 1.22 23.62
N PHE A 43 13.09 2.47 23.24
CA PHE A 43 14.03 2.83 22.17
C PHE A 43 15.48 3.01 22.67
N ALA A 44 15.70 3.20 23.98
CA ALA A 44 17.01 3.54 24.52
C ALA A 44 18.02 2.38 24.53
N ALA A 45 17.58 1.15 24.26
CA ALA A 45 18.42 -0.04 24.20
C ALA A 45 18.80 -0.48 22.77
N ALA A 46 18.38 0.26 21.74
CA ALA A 46 18.59 -0.14 20.34
C ALA A 46 19.87 0.52 19.76
N THR A 47 20.98 -0.23 19.75
CA THR A 47 22.09 0.07 18.86
C THR A 47 21.67 -0.22 17.41
N PRO A 48 21.89 0.68 16.43
CA PRO A 48 21.35 0.53 15.06
C PRO A 48 22.02 -0.54 14.18
N ASP A 49 23.02 -1.28 14.68
CA ASP A 49 24.03 -1.89 13.80
C ASP A 49 24.11 -3.43 13.76
N SER A 50 23.21 -4.19 14.40
CA SER A 50 23.10 -5.62 14.07
C SER A 50 21.96 -5.83 13.07
N ALA A 51 22.32 -5.96 11.80
CA ALA A 51 21.43 -6.55 10.81
C ALA A 51 21.27 -8.03 11.16
N ASP A 52 20.30 -8.35 12.01
CA ASP A 52 19.90 -9.73 12.25
C ASP A 52 19.22 -10.21 10.96
N ILE A 53 20.00 -10.82 10.06
CA ILE A 53 19.49 -11.47 8.86
C ILE A 53 18.63 -12.64 9.33
N ILE A 54 17.31 -12.45 9.38
CA ILE A 54 16.39 -13.57 9.50
C ILE A 54 16.44 -14.29 8.15
N PRO A 55 16.94 -15.54 8.09
CA PRO A 55 16.97 -16.27 6.83
C PRO A 55 15.55 -16.38 6.30
N ALA A 56 15.36 -15.95 5.05
CA ALA A 56 14.11 -16.14 4.34
C ALA A 56 13.79 -17.66 4.32
N PRO A 57 12.51 -18.06 4.46
CA PRO A 57 12.15 -19.45 4.22
C PRO A 57 12.65 -19.88 2.83
N ASP A 58 13.25 -21.08 2.73
CA ASP A 58 14.04 -21.64 1.61
C ASP A 58 13.36 -21.70 0.22
N ASN A 59 12.21 -21.05 0.04
CA ASN A 59 11.38 -21.12 -1.16
C ASN A 59 11.63 -19.99 -2.18
N GLY A 60 12.84 -19.44 -2.21
CA GLY A 60 13.49 -18.98 -3.44
C GLY A 60 12.94 -17.77 -4.21
N SER A 61 12.02 -16.95 -3.69
CA SER A 61 11.52 -15.78 -4.45
C SER A 61 11.85 -14.40 -3.87
N ALA A 62 12.28 -14.29 -2.61
CA ALA A 62 12.64 -13.02 -2.00
C ALA A 62 13.71 -13.19 -0.91
N THR A 63 14.74 -12.33 -0.95
CA THR A 63 15.68 -12.18 0.17
C THR A 63 15.19 -11.05 1.05
N VAL A 64 14.78 -11.36 2.29
CA VAL A 64 14.40 -10.34 3.27
C VAL A 64 15.68 -9.86 3.96
N VAL A 65 16.12 -8.65 3.64
CA VAL A 65 17.18 -7.99 4.40
C VAL A 65 16.53 -7.20 5.53
N VAL A 66 16.51 -7.80 6.72
CA VAL A 66 16.05 -7.08 7.91
C VAL A 66 17.12 -6.07 8.30
N ARG A 67 16.77 -4.79 8.25
CA ARG A 67 17.59 -3.70 8.80
C ARG A 67 16.82 -3.09 9.97
N GLY A 68 17.42 -3.14 11.16
CA GLY A 68 16.79 -2.67 12.39
C GLY A 68 15.86 -3.69 13.05
N ARG A 69 15.10 -3.23 14.05
CA ARG A 69 14.28 -4.08 14.92
C ARG A 69 12.88 -4.27 14.34
N LEU A 70 12.41 -5.52 14.31
CA LEU A 70 11.00 -5.81 14.07
C LEU A 70 10.14 -5.20 15.19
N THR A 71 9.28 -4.28 14.80
CA THR A 71 8.38 -3.59 15.72
C THR A 71 6.99 -4.24 15.67
N PRO A 72 6.35 -4.53 16.81
CA PRO A 72 5.02 -5.13 16.80
C PRO A 72 4.03 -4.26 16.03
N GLN A 73 3.14 -4.87 15.25
CA GLN A 73 2.19 -4.16 14.39
C GLN A 73 1.29 -3.17 15.16
N LYS A 74 1.00 -3.43 16.44
CA LYS A 74 0.24 -2.51 17.30
C LYS A 74 0.90 -1.13 17.48
N HIS A 75 2.19 -1.01 17.19
CA HIS A 75 2.97 0.23 17.24
C HIS A 75 3.07 0.95 15.90
N ALA A 76 2.45 0.40 14.85
CA ALA A 76 2.43 0.97 13.52
C ALA A 76 1.81 2.37 13.49
N VAL A 77 2.54 3.32 12.91
CA VAL A 77 2.07 4.68 12.68
C VAL A 77 2.05 4.95 11.18
N GLU A 78 0.94 5.49 10.70
CA GLU A 78 0.82 6.12 9.38
C GLU A 78 1.02 7.64 9.52
N LEU A 79 1.78 8.25 8.61
CA LEU A 79 2.03 9.68 8.55
C LEU A 79 1.31 10.27 7.33
N LYS A 80 0.37 11.19 7.55
CA LYS A 80 -0.33 11.87 6.44
C LYS A 80 -0.30 13.39 6.58
N MET A 81 -0.09 14.05 5.46
CA MET A 81 -0.26 15.50 5.34
C MET A 81 -1.56 15.77 4.59
N TRP A 82 -2.51 16.42 5.26
CA TRP A 82 -3.80 16.75 4.67
C TRP A 82 -3.77 18.11 3.99
N ASN A 83 -4.47 18.19 2.87
CA ASN A 83 -5.14 19.42 2.45
C ASN A 83 -6.64 19.35 2.81
N SER A 84 -7.46 20.26 2.28
CA SER A 84 -8.91 20.28 2.54
C SER A 84 -9.72 19.20 1.79
N ASN A 85 -9.08 18.26 1.08
CA ASN A 85 -9.75 17.25 0.26
C ASN A 85 -10.23 16.06 1.11
N PRO A 86 -11.55 15.82 1.21
CA PRO A 86 -12.09 14.69 1.97
C PRO A 86 -11.70 13.31 1.39
N ARG A 87 -11.41 13.21 0.08
CA ARG A 87 -11.01 11.94 -0.54
C ARG A 87 -9.66 11.43 -0.04
N GLU A 88 -8.76 12.31 0.38
CA GLU A 88 -7.47 11.91 0.94
C GLU A 88 -7.64 11.19 2.28
N ARG A 89 -8.57 11.69 3.11
CA ARG A 89 -8.92 11.06 4.38
C ARG A 89 -9.51 9.67 4.17
N LEU A 90 -10.39 9.52 3.19
CA LEU A 90 -10.97 8.23 2.82
C LEU A 90 -9.89 7.22 2.41
N ARG A 91 -8.99 7.62 1.51
CA ARG A 91 -7.88 6.76 1.05
C ARG A 91 -6.98 6.33 2.19
N ALA A 92 -6.71 7.23 3.13
CA ALA A 92 -5.93 6.88 4.29
C ALA A 92 -6.64 5.91 5.23
N LYS A 93 -7.95 6.04 5.45
CA LYS A 93 -8.71 5.02 6.22
C LYS A 93 -8.60 3.65 5.57
N GLN A 94 -8.76 3.58 4.24
CA GLN A 94 -8.61 2.35 3.47
C GLN A 94 -7.20 1.77 3.59
N GLN A 95 -6.18 2.60 3.42
CA GLN A 95 -4.78 2.20 3.56
C GLN A 95 -4.47 1.72 4.98
N MET A 96 -4.90 2.44 6.02
CA MET A 96 -4.70 2.07 7.41
C MET A 96 -5.39 0.75 7.75
N TRP A 97 -6.58 0.49 7.23
CA TRP A 97 -7.27 -0.78 7.44
C TRP A 97 -6.54 -1.95 6.78
N LEU A 98 -6.04 -1.79 5.56
CA LEU A 98 -5.27 -2.82 4.84
C LEU A 98 -3.90 -3.06 5.51
N ASN A 99 -3.21 -1.98 5.88
CA ASN A 99 -1.90 -2.04 6.52
C ASN A 99 -2.00 -2.29 8.04
N ARG A 100 -3.21 -2.44 8.60
CA ARG A 100 -3.49 -2.60 10.04
C ARG A 100 -2.75 -1.56 10.90
N SER A 101 -2.55 -0.35 10.39
CA SER A 101 -1.88 0.73 11.10
C SER A 101 -2.85 1.31 12.12
N LYS A 102 -2.47 1.27 13.40
CA LYS A 102 -3.34 1.72 14.48
C LYS A 102 -3.31 3.25 14.62
N TYR A 103 -2.12 3.83 14.59
CA TYR A 103 -1.93 5.25 14.84
C TYR A 103 -1.83 6.04 13.55
N LEU A 104 -2.35 7.26 13.60
CA LEU A 104 -2.19 8.25 12.55
C LEU A 104 -1.61 9.52 13.15
N VAL A 105 -0.44 9.91 12.67
CA VAL A 105 0.05 11.27 12.88
C VAL A 105 -0.28 12.05 11.64
N SER A 106 -0.99 13.15 11.80
CA SER A 106 -1.33 13.98 10.67
C SER A 106 -1.03 15.45 10.88
N GLY A 107 -0.60 16.09 9.81
CA GLY A 107 -0.39 17.53 9.76
C GLY A 107 -1.31 18.17 8.73
N TYR A 108 -1.74 19.40 9.00
CA TYR A 108 -2.45 20.21 8.00
C TYR A 108 -1.47 21.12 7.27
N ARG A 109 -1.54 21.18 5.93
CA ARG A 109 -0.74 22.12 5.14
C ARG A 109 -1.59 23.31 4.69
N ALA A 110 -1.22 24.51 5.13
CA ALA A 110 -1.82 25.75 4.65
C ALA A 110 -0.74 26.63 4.01
N ARG A 111 -0.92 27.00 2.74
CA ARG A 111 -0.08 28.00 2.02
C ARG A 111 1.44 27.79 2.16
N GLY A 112 1.90 26.54 2.06
CA GLY A 112 3.33 26.23 2.11
C GLY A 112 3.93 26.05 3.50
N ALA A 113 3.20 26.39 4.57
CA ALA A 113 3.60 26.12 5.95
C ALA A 113 2.90 24.85 6.48
N THR A 114 3.65 24.06 7.25
CA THR A 114 3.11 22.97 8.06
C THR A 114 2.42 23.61 9.27
N GLY A 115 1.11 23.38 9.43
CA GLY A 115 0.37 23.79 10.61
C GLY A 115 0.63 22.87 11.80
N SER A 116 -0.34 22.79 12.71
CA SER A 116 -0.32 21.85 13.84
C SER A 116 -0.32 20.39 13.36
N ALA A 117 0.45 19.55 14.07
CA ALA A 117 0.37 18.10 13.96
C ALA A 117 -0.52 17.55 15.08
N ALA A 118 -1.38 16.59 14.76
CA ALA A 118 -2.20 15.86 15.71
C ALA A 118 -1.86 14.37 15.62
N ILE A 119 -1.68 13.75 16.79
CA ILE A 119 -1.60 12.30 16.92
C ILE A 119 -2.98 11.82 17.33
N GLY A 120 -3.57 10.93 16.53
CA GLY A 120 -4.84 10.28 16.84
C GLY A 120 -4.68 8.77 16.84
N ASP A 121 -5.62 8.11 17.52
CA ASP A 121 -5.92 6.69 17.36
C ASP A 121 -7.22 6.61 16.54
N PRO A 122 -7.18 6.80 15.22
CA PRO A 122 -8.39 6.82 14.39
C PRO A 122 -8.94 5.41 14.15
N TRP A 123 -8.51 4.41 14.93
CA TRP A 123 -8.88 3.03 14.67
C TRP A 123 -10.40 2.82 14.77
N GLU A 124 -11.06 3.45 15.74
CA GLU A 124 -12.52 3.47 15.84
C GLU A 124 -13.15 4.09 14.58
N ASP A 125 -12.69 5.27 14.15
CA ASP A 125 -13.15 5.93 12.91
C ASP A 125 -12.94 5.10 11.63
N VAL A 126 -11.90 4.26 11.61
CA VAL A 126 -11.60 3.32 10.53
C VAL A 126 -12.54 2.13 10.58
N GLN A 127 -12.80 1.59 11.77
CA GLN A 127 -13.75 0.49 11.97
C GLN A 127 -15.17 0.92 11.60
N ASP A 128 -15.59 2.10 12.05
CA ASP A 128 -16.90 2.67 11.74
C ASP A 128 -17.08 2.88 10.24
N TYR A 129 -16.06 3.42 9.56
CA TYR A 129 -16.09 3.55 8.10
C TYR A 129 -16.20 2.17 7.43
N MET A 130 -15.43 1.19 7.89
CA MET A 130 -15.46 -0.14 7.29
C MET A 130 -16.75 -0.89 7.56
N ALA A 131 -17.50 -0.54 8.61
CA ALA A 131 -18.83 -1.10 8.86
C ALA A 131 -19.92 -0.54 7.94
N GLN A 132 -19.65 0.52 7.16
CA GLN A 132 -20.62 1.11 6.23
C GLN A 132 -20.87 0.21 5.02
N ASP A 133 -22.11 0.22 4.52
CA ASP A 133 -22.54 -0.61 3.38
C ASP A 133 -21.68 -0.41 2.13
N ASP A 134 -21.28 0.83 1.82
CA ASP A 134 -20.43 1.12 0.66
C ASP A 134 -19.04 0.49 0.79
N ALA A 135 -18.47 0.52 2.00
CA ALA A 135 -17.16 -0.09 2.27
C ALA A 135 -17.25 -1.62 2.21
N GLN A 136 -18.29 -2.21 2.81
CA GLN A 136 -18.55 -3.64 2.72
C GLN A 136 -18.79 -4.08 1.27
N SER A 137 -19.59 -3.34 0.50
CA SER A 137 -19.82 -3.62 -0.93
C SER A 137 -18.52 -3.59 -1.74
N ALA A 138 -17.62 -2.65 -1.44
CA ALA A 138 -16.29 -2.61 -2.07
C ALA A 138 -15.41 -3.80 -1.67
N LEU A 139 -15.46 -4.23 -0.41
CA LEU A 139 -14.75 -5.42 0.07
C LEU A 139 -15.29 -6.70 -0.59
N ASP A 140 -16.60 -6.83 -0.74
CA ASP A 140 -17.22 -7.96 -1.44
C ASP A 140 -16.79 -8.03 -2.90
N LYS A 141 -16.75 -6.89 -3.59
CA LYS A 141 -16.21 -6.81 -4.96
C LYS A 141 -14.75 -7.24 -5.02
N LEU A 142 -13.94 -6.83 -4.03
CA LEU A 142 -12.53 -7.25 -3.93
C LEU A 142 -12.40 -8.76 -3.68
N LEU A 143 -13.25 -9.33 -2.83
CA LEU A 143 -13.32 -10.77 -2.55
C LEU A 143 -13.67 -11.60 -3.78
N LEU A 144 -14.53 -11.07 -4.65
CA LEU A 144 -14.88 -11.70 -5.93
C LEU A 144 -13.75 -11.54 -6.97
N LEU A 145 -13.11 -10.36 -7.01
CA LEU A 145 -12.08 -10.05 -8.00
C LEU A 145 -10.78 -10.83 -7.77
N ILE A 146 -10.31 -10.98 -6.52
CA ILE A 146 -9.01 -11.62 -6.23
C ILE A 146 -8.93 -13.09 -6.76
N PRO A 147 -9.94 -13.96 -6.56
CA PRO A 147 -9.96 -15.30 -7.14
C PRO A 147 -9.83 -15.30 -8.66
N ASP A 148 -10.56 -14.43 -9.34
CA ASP A 148 -10.54 -14.32 -10.81
C ASP A 148 -9.18 -13.87 -11.31
N LEU A 149 -8.56 -12.89 -10.64
CA LEU A 149 -7.20 -12.45 -10.94
C LEU A 149 -6.18 -13.56 -10.74
N ARG A 150 -6.29 -14.30 -9.63
CA ARG A 150 -5.42 -15.44 -9.35
C ARG A 150 -5.58 -16.54 -10.42
N ALA A 151 -6.80 -16.79 -10.88
CA ALA A 151 -7.05 -17.73 -11.98
C ALA A 151 -6.43 -17.23 -13.30
N ALA A 152 -6.61 -15.95 -13.63
CA ALA A 152 -6.06 -15.33 -14.84
C ALA A 152 -4.51 -15.37 -14.84
N VAL A 153 -3.88 -15.05 -13.72
CA VAL A 153 -2.42 -15.15 -13.51
C VAL A 153 -1.94 -16.59 -13.66
N ARG A 154 -2.63 -17.56 -13.07
CA ARG A 154 -2.25 -18.98 -13.20
C ARG A 154 -2.37 -19.48 -14.64
N ALA A 155 -3.38 -19.00 -15.37
CA ALA A 155 -3.61 -19.35 -16.76
C ALA A 155 -2.68 -18.61 -17.74
N SER A 156 -1.96 -17.57 -17.31
CA SER A 156 -1.00 -16.88 -18.16
C SER A 156 0.35 -17.59 -18.18
N ARG A 157 1.04 -17.51 -19.33
CA ARG A 157 2.32 -18.20 -19.57
C ARG A 157 3.41 -17.72 -18.61
N ASN A 158 3.49 -16.41 -18.40
CA ASN A 158 4.54 -15.77 -17.61
C ASN A 158 4.13 -15.52 -16.15
N LYS A 159 2.97 -16.04 -15.71
CA LYS A 159 2.38 -15.76 -14.39
C LYS A 159 2.21 -14.27 -14.11
N GLN A 160 1.90 -13.52 -15.16
CA GLN A 160 1.69 -12.07 -15.14
C GLN A 160 0.43 -11.72 -15.94
N VAL A 161 -0.31 -10.74 -15.45
CA VAL A 161 -1.44 -10.10 -16.12
C VAL A 161 -1.40 -8.61 -15.83
N THR A 162 -1.97 -7.81 -16.72
CA THR A 162 -2.14 -6.37 -16.51
C THR A 162 -3.61 -6.09 -16.26
N LEU A 163 -3.91 -5.37 -15.18
CA LEU A 163 -5.25 -4.87 -14.91
C LEU A 163 -5.38 -3.43 -15.39
N VAL A 164 -6.49 -3.12 -16.02
CA VAL A 164 -6.86 -1.75 -16.42
C VAL A 164 -8.22 -1.44 -15.86
N PHE A 165 -8.29 -0.39 -15.04
CA PHE A 165 -9.57 0.20 -14.64
C PHE A 165 -9.93 1.29 -15.64
N ARG A 166 -11.14 1.23 -16.21
CA ARG A 166 -11.69 2.28 -17.07
C ARG A 166 -12.90 2.90 -16.38
N GLU A 167 -12.82 4.21 -16.16
CA GLU A 167 -13.96 5.02 -15.76
C GLU A 167 -14.85 5.28 -16.99
N GLY A 168 -16.16 5.14 -16.82
CA GLY A 168 -17.11 5.35 -17.91
C GLY A 168 -18.57 5.25 -17.48
N PRO A 169 -19.53 5.21 -18.42
CA PRO A 169 -20.95 5.01 -18.11
C PRO A 169 -21.19 3.71 -17.33
N CYS A 170 -20.32 2.73 -17.54
CA CYS A 170 -20.16 1.56 -16.68
C CYS A 170 -18.67 1.42 -16.41
N ASP A 171 -18.27 1.54 -15.14
CA ASP A 171 -16.90 1.30 -14.74
C ASP A 171 -16.53 -0.17 -14.98
N THR A 172 -15.38 -0.40 -15.62
CA THR A 172 -14.92 -1.75 -15.94
C THR A 172 -13.50 -2.00 -15.44
N VAL A 173 -13.28 -3.25 -15.02
CA VAL A 173 -11.94 -3.79 -14.79
C VAL A 173 -11.65 -4.78 -15.90
N GLU A 174 -10.67 -4.47 -16.73
CA GLU A 174 -10.23 -5.32 -17.84
C GLU A 174 -8.93 -6.03 -17.45
N VAL A 175 -8.87 -7.34 -17.69
CA VAL A 175 -7.68 -8.16 -17.41
C VAL A 175 -7.03 -8.58 -18.72
N TYR A 176 -5.80 -8.13 -18.94
CA TYR A 176 -5.01 -8.44 -20.13
C TYR A 176 -3.93 -9.45 -19.78
N LYS A 177 -3.82 -10.53 -20.57
CA LYS A 177 -2.70 -11.46 -20.44
C LYS A 177 -1.44 -10.79 -20.96
N ASN A 178 -0.40 -10.76 -20.12
CA ASN A 178 0.90 -10.29 -20.55
C ASN A 178 1.75 -11.50 -20.98
N ASN A 179 2.08 -11.55 -22.26
CA ASN A 179 2.90 -12.62 -22.86
C ASN A 179 4.32 -12.15 -23.15
N GLU A 180 4.63 -10.86 -22.95
CA GLU A 180 5.96 -10.32 -23.14
C GLU A 180 6.83 -10.70 -21.93
N GLN A 181 8.08 -11.08 -22.22
CA GLN A 181 9.06 -11.40 -21.19
C GLN A 181 9.68 -10.07 -20.72
N ASP A 182 9.82 -9.88 -19.40
CA ASP A 182 10.49 -8.75 -18.77
C ASP A 182 9.81 -7.36 -18.89
N SER A 183 8.56 -7.28 -19.34
CA SER A 183 7.77 -6.05 -19.26
C SER A 183 6.55 -6.23 -18.36
N LEU A 184 6.26 -5.25 -17.49
CA LEU A 184 5.04 -5.24 -16.65
C LEU A 184 3.77 -4.91 -17.47
N VAL A 185 3.92 -4.28 -18.64
CA VAL A 185 2.84 -3.85 -19.52
C VAL A 185 3.24 -4.15 -20.97
N SER A 186 2.39 -4.87 -21.72
CA SER A 186 2.73 -5.22 -23.10
C SER A 186 2.78 -3.99 -24.01
N GLN A 187 3.67 -3.97 -25.01
CA GLN A 187 3.77 -2.87 -25.98
C GLN A 187 2.45 -2.61 -26.71
N ALA A 188 1.66 -3.68 -26.95
CA ALA A 188 0.32 -3.57 -27.51
C ALA A 188 -0.63 -2.75 -26.60
N MET A 189 -0.52 -2.87 -25.28
CA MET A 189 -1.29 -2.05 -24.34
C MET A 189 -0.80 -0.60 -24.30
N ILE A 190 0.52 -0.39 -24.35
CA ILE A 190 1.12 0.96 -24.45
C ILE A 190 0.50 1.71 -25.62
N ASN A 191 0.57 1.12 -26.81
CA ASN A 191 0.05 1.73 -28.03
C ASN A 191 -1.48 1.93 -27.98
N LYS A 192 -2.21 1.01 -27.32
CA LYS A 192 -3.68 1.11 -27.21
C LYS A 192 -4.13 2.19 -26.21
N LEU A 193 -3.40 2.41 -25.11
CA LEU A 193 -3.87 3.20 -23.97
C LEU A 193 -3.16 4.54 -23.80
N TRP A 194 -1.94 4.68 -24.30
CA TRP A 194 -1.14 5.90 -24.11
C TRP A 194 -1.03 6.80 -25.36
N ASP A 195 -1.25 6.26 -26.57
CA ASP A 195 -1.28 7.08 -27.81
C ASP A 195 -2.66 7.71 -28.09
N THR A 196 -3.66 7.48 -27.25
CA THR A 196 -4.96 8.16 -27.41
C THR A 196 -4.90 9.55 -26.78
N PRO A 197 -5.17 10.65 -27.53
CA PRO A 197 -5.20 11.99 -26.96
C PRO A 197 -6.19 12.03 -25.81
N ARG A 198 -5.74 12.48 -24.62
CA ARG A 198 -6.65 12.73 -23.50
C ARG A 198 -7.58 13.87 -23.90
N HIS A 199 -8.82 13.55 -24.27
CA HIS A 199 -9.87 14.54 -24.33
C HIS A 199 -10.06 15.10 -22.91
N LYS A 200 -9.58 16.32 -22.70
CA LYS A 200 -10.01 17.15 -21.57
C LYS A 200 -11.49 17.46 -21.79
N THR A 201 -12.34 16.91 -20.95
CA THR A 201 -13.66 17.46 -20.65
C THR A 201 -13.60 18.09 -19.27
#